data_AF-A0A1J5HR12-F1
#
_entry.id   AF-A0A1J5HR12-F1
#
_cell.length_a   1.000
_cell.length_b   1.000
_cell.length_c   1.000
_cell.angle_alpha   90.00
_cell.angle_beta   90.00
_cell.angle_gamma   90.00
#
_symmetry.space_group_name_H-M   'P 1'
#
loop_
_entity.id
_entity.type
_entity.pdbx_description
1 polymer ?
#
loop_
_entity_poly.entity_id
_entity_poly.type
_entity_poly.pdbx_seq_one_letter_code
_entity_poly.pdbx_strand_id
1 'polypeptide(L)'
;MAPYLAMAGEFRVHYSGFFDPGFGHDAAGGAGSRGVLEVRCHEAPFVLEHGQVVGRLVYERMAEIPHALYGTGIKSNYQGQGLKLSKHFRAA
;
A
#
# COMPACT_ATOMS: atom_id res chain seq x y z
N MET A 1 4.50 1.07 -6.81
CA MET A 1 5.33 1.91 -5.89
C MET A 1 6.77 1.89 -6.39
N ALA A 2 7.48 3.01 -6.30
CA ALA A 2 8.93 3.04 -6.60
C ALA A 2 9.75 3.36 -5.33
N PRO A 3 10.82 2.60 -5.04
CA PRO A 3 11.70 2.86 -3.90
C PRO A 3 12.54 4.12 -4.12
N TYR A 4 12.85 4.84 -3.03
CA TYR A 4 13.64 6.07 -3.10
C TYR A 4 15.16 5.82 -3.05
N LEU A 5 15.62 4.76 -2.37
CA LEU A 5 17.02 4.36 -2.31
C LEU A 5 17.13 2.83 -2.27
N ALA A 6 17.74 2.23 -3.29
CA ALA A 6 17.90 0.78 -3.42
C ALA A 6 19.19 0.22 -2.76
N MET A 7 19.98 1.06 -2.08
CA MET A 7 21.39 0.76 -1.77
C MET A 7 21.68 0.40 -0.30
N ALA A 8 20.70 0.37 0.61
CA ALA A 8 20.93 0.03 2.03
C ALA A 8 19.79 -0.80 2.68
N GLY A 9 18.76 -1.11 1.91
CA GLY A 9 17.53 -1.73 2.40
C GLY A 9 16.47 -1.66 1.33
N GLU A 10 15.47 -2.53 1.44
CA GLU A 10 14.38 -2.57 0.50
C GLU A 10 13.07 -2.13 1.16
N PHE A 11 12.51 -1.05 0.62
CA PHE A 11 11.19 -0.55 0.99
C PHE A 11 10.19 -1.04 -0.06
N ARG A 12 9.36 -2.03 0.28
CA ARG A 12 8.32 -2.54 -0.61
C ARG A 12 6.94 -2.22 -0.02
N VAL A 13 6.02 -1.74 -0.85
CA VAL A 13 4.62 -1.54 -0.44
C VAL A 13 3.91 -2.88 -0.22
N HIS A 14 4.27 -3.92 -0.96
CA HIS A 14 3.81 -5.30 -0.85
C HIS A 14 4.50 -6.07 -1.99
N TYR A 15 4.64 -7.39 -1.94
CA TYR A 15 5.12 -8.17 -3.11
C TYR A 15 4.22 -8.04 -4.36
N SER A 16 3.02 -7.47 -4.23
CA SER A 16 2.12 -7.21 -5.37
C SER A 16 2.38 -5.90 -6.11
N GLY A 17 3.13 -4.93 -5.57
CA GLY A 17 3.60 -3.73 -6.28
C GLY A 17 2.58 -2.66 -6.71
N PHE A 18 1.29 -2.98 -6.77
CA PHE A 18 0.21 -2.11 -7.28
C PHE A 18 -0.83 -1.74 -6.22
N PHE A 19 -1.49 -0.60 -6.43
CA PHE A 19 -2.71 -0.19 -5.74
C PHE A 19 -3.87 -0.23 -6.73
N ASP A 20 -4.95 -0.91 -6.38
CA ASP A 20 -6.10 -1.08 -7.27
C ASP A 20 -6.93 0.23 -7.38
N PRO A 21 -7.56 0.50 -8.54
CA PRO A 21 -8.49 1.60 -8.71
C PRO A 21 -9.61 1.55 -7.65
N GLY A 22 -9.81 2.67 -6.95
CA GLY A 22 -10.79 2.77 -5.84
C GLY A 22 -10.19 2.63 -4.44
N PHE A 23 -8.91 2.25 -4.31
CA PHE A 23 -8.25 2.16 -3.00
C PHE A 23 -8.26 3.51 -2.28
N GLY A 24 -8.94 3.57 -1.13
CA GLY A 24 -9.05 4.78 -0.30
C GLY A 24 -9.83 5.93 -0.93
N HIS A 25 -10.50 5.72 -2.07
CA HIS A 25 -11.21 6.77 -2.79
C HIS A 25 -12.64 6.95 -2.27
N ASP A 26 -13.07 8.21 -2.08
CA ASP A 26 -14.38 8.55 -1.50
C ASP A 26 -15.55 8.00 -2.30
N ALA A 27 -15.50 8.05 -3.64
CA ALA A 27 -16.57 7.48 -4.48
C ALA A 27 -16.65 5.94 -4.40
N ALA A 28 -15.60 5.28 -3.89
CA ALA A 28 -15.57 3.85 -3.59
C ALA A 28 -15.79 3.56 -2.09
N GLY A 29 -16.39 4.51 -1.35
CA GLY A 29 -16.69 4.39 0.08
C GLY A 29 -15.46 4.49 0.99
N GLY A 30 -14.33 4.98 0.48
CA GLY A 30 -13.15 5.30 1.27
C GLY A 30 -13.23 6.68 1.94
N ALA A 31 -12.28 6.98 2.81
CA ALA A 31 -12.05 8.32 3.37
C ALA A 31 -10.54 8.63 3.40
N GLY A 32 -9.83 8.15 2.37
CA GLY A 32 -8.39 7.91 2.42
C GLY A 32 -8.05 6.54 3.03
N SER A 33 -6.91 5.97 2.63
CA SER A 33 -6.39 4.72 3.18
C SER A 33 -4.88 4.79 3.29
N ARG A 34 -4.32 4.22 4.37
CA ARG A 34 -2.87 4.19 4.57
C ARG A 34 -2.31 2.95 3.88
N GLY A 35 -1.32 3.13 3.01
CA GLY A 35 -0.55 2.03 2.46
C GLY A 35 0.29 1.38 3.57
N VAL A 36 0.14 0.07 3.75
CA VAL A 36 1.05 -0.72 4.60
C VAL A 36 2.33 -0.95 3.81
N LEU A 37 3.49 -0.86 4.48
CA LEU A 37 4.81 -1.09 3.88
C LEU A 37 5.48 -2.28 4.54
N GLU A 38 6.05 -3.16 3.72
CA GLU A 38 7.01 -4.17 4.15
C GLU A 38 8.41 -3.57 4.03
N VAL A 39 9.02 -3.28 5.18
CA VAL A 39 10.36 -2.70 5.26
C VAL A 39 11.35 -3.78 5.64
N ARG A 40 12.40 -3.95 4.84
CA ARG A 40 13.50 -4.86 5.15
C ARG A 40 14.84 -4.16 5.02
N CYS A 41 15.66 -4.32 6.05
CA CYS A 41 17.05 -3.85 6.02
C CYS A 41 17.95 -4.93 5.41
N HIS A 42 18.91 -4.52 4.59
CA HIS A 42 19.91 -5.41 4.00
C HIS A 42 21.30 -4.89 4.35
N GLU A 43 22.19 -5.81 4.75
CA GLU A 43 23.65 -5.59 4.95
C GLU A 43 24.07 -4.71 6.13
N ALA A 44 23.40 -3.58 6.40
CA ALA A 44 23.70 -2.69 7.50
C ALA A 44 22.44 -2.27 8.27
N PRO A 45 22.53 -1.93 9.57
CA PRO A 45 21.41 -1.34 10.31
C PRO A 45 20.98 -0.01 9.68
N PHE A 46 19.66 0.20 9.58
CA PHE A 46 19.07 1.44 9.11
C PHE A 46 18.10 1.99 10.16
N VAL A 47 18.23 3.28 10.45
CA VAL A 47 17.31 4.00 11.36
C VAL A 47 16.20 4.60 10.52
N LEU A 48 14.95 4.32 10.91
CA LEU A 48 13.76 4.95 10.36
C LEU A 48 13.21 5.97 11.33
N GLU A 49 12.95 7.17 10.83
CA GLU A 49 12.35 8.25 11.61
C GLU A 49 10.91 8.53 11.19
N HIS A 50 10.12 9.06 12.13
CA HIS A 50 8.77 9.50 11.84
C HIS A 50 8.79 10.65 10.82
N GLY A 51 7.98 10.55 9.76
CA GLY A 51 7.90 11.55 8.70
C GLY A 51 8.97 11.41 7.62
N GLN A 52 9.91 10.47 7.76
CA GLN A 52 10.90 10.19 6.72
C GLN A 52 10.23 9.71 5.43
N VAL A 53 10.63 10.28 4.30
CA VAL A 53 10.17 9.84 2.98
C VAL A 53 10.83 8.52 2.63
N VAL A 54 10.02 7.47 2.50
CA VAL A 54 10.49 6.08 2.22
C VAL A 54 10.17 5.59 0.81
N GLY A 55 9.39 6.34 0.05
CA GLY A 55 9.02 5.98 -1.31
C GLY A 55 8.04 6.97 -1.93
N ARG A 56 7.65 6.69 -3.18
CA ARG A 56 6.63 7.48 -3.90
C ARG A 56 5.53 6.60 -4.47
N LEU A 57 4.34 7.17 -4.55
CA LEU A 57 3.23 6.62 -5.31
C LEU A 57 3.30 7.14 -6.75
N VAL A 58 3.21 6.24 -7.71
CA VAL A 58 3.15 6.57 -9.14
C VAL A 58 1.75 6.22 -9.60
N TYR A 59 1.09 7.15 -10.27
CA TYR A 59 -0.25 6.97 -10.83
C TYR A 59 -0.14 6.71 -12.32
N GLU A 60 -0.81 5.66 -12.77
CA GLU A 60 -0.91 5.32 -14.19
C GLU A 60 -2.37 5.37 -14.62
N ARG A 61 -2.61 5.78 -15.88
CA ARG A 61 -3.96 5.78 -16.45
C ARG A 61 -4.32 4.34 -16.84
N MET A 62 -5.50 3.90 -16.42
CA MET A 62 -6.09 2.64 -16.89
C MET A 62 -6.45 2.75 -18.37
N ALA A 63 -6.39 1.61 -19.08
CA ALA A 63 -6.79 1.54 -20.48
C ALA A 63 -8.30 1.83 -20.68
N GLU A 64 -9.12 1.47 -19.70
CA GLU A 64 -10.56 1.70 -19.66
C GLU A 64 -11.04 1.95 -18.22
N ILE A 65 -12.29 2.40 -18.07
CA ILE A 65 -12.90 2.60 -16.75
C ILE A 65 -13.21 1.23 -16.15
N PRO A 66 -12.64 0.87 -14.98
CA PRO A 66 -12.88 -0.44 -14.38
C PRO A 66 -14.35 -0.64 -14.00
N HIS A 67 -14.91 -1.80 -14.32
CA HIS A 67 -16.28 -2.18 -13.97
C HIS A 67 -16.48 -2.42 -12.46
N ALA A 68 -15.41 -2.81 -11.76
CA ALA A 68 -15.41 -3.03 -10.32
C ALA A 68 -14.28 -2.22 -9.70
N LEU A 69 -14.62 -1.43 -8.69
CA LEU A 69 -13.67 -0.64 -7.92
C LEU A 69 -13.35 -1.33 -6.61
N TYR A 70 -12.11 -1.16 -6.13
CA TYR A 70 -11.69 -1.66 -4.83
C TYR A 70 -12.55 -1.03 -3.72
N GLY A 71 -13.14 -1.86 -2.86
CA GLY A 71 -14.01 -1.42 -1.77
C GLY A 71 -15.52 -1.60 -2.03
N THR A 72 -15.98 -1.33 -3.25
CA THR A 72 -17.41 -1.41 -3.61
C THR A 72 -17.73 -2.68 -4.41
N GLY A 73 -18.65 -3.51 -3.92
CA GLY A 73 -19.12 -4.71 -4.63
C GLY A 73 -18.20 -5.93 -4.54
N ILE A 74 -17.07 -5.83 -3.83
CA ILE A 74 -16.12 -6.94 -3.59
C ILE A 74 -15.81 -6.97 -2.09
N LYS A 75 -15.59 -8.16 -1.50
CA LYS A 75 -15.04 -8.32 -0.13
C LYS A 75 -13.57 -7.84 -0.10
N SER A 76 -13.35 -6.53 -0.22
CA SER A 76 -12.04 -5.89 -0.11
C SER A 76 -11.60 -5.83 1.35
N ASN A 77 -10.44 -6.41 1.64
CA ASN A 77 -9.97 -6.61 3.03
C ASN A 77 -9.30 -5.36 3.64
N TYR A 78 -8.91 -4.39 2.80
CA TYR A 78 -8.03 -3.28 3.17
C TYR A 78 -8.63 -1.89 2.89
N GLN A 79 -9.91 -1.78 2.50
CA GLN A 79 -10.55 -0.47 2.29
C GLN A 79 -10.78 0.24 3.63
N GLY A 80 -10.38 1.52 3.73
CA GLY A 80 -10.62 2.36 4.91
C GLY A 80 -9.79 1.99 6.15
N GLN A 81 -8.65 1.31 5.97
CA GLN A 81 -7.93 0.68 7.07
C GLN A 81 -6.75 1.50 7.64
N GLY A 82 -6.56 1.39 8.95
CA GLY A 82 -5.32 1.73 9.67
C GLY A 82 -4.26 0.61 9.56
N LEU A 83 -3.33 0.51 10.51
CA LEU A 83 -2.35 -0.58 10.50
C LEU A 83 -3.07 -1.92 10.84
N LYS A 84 -3.12 -2.88 9.91
CA LYS A 84 -3.71 -4.22 10.16
C LYS A 84 -2.75 -5.33 9.73
N LEU A 85 -2.68 -6.37 10.57
CA LEU A 85 -1.98 -7.61 10.25
C LEU A 85 -2.61 -8.31 9.04
N SER A 86 -1.80 -9.09 8.33
CA SER A 86 -2.26 -9.84 7.16
C SER A 86 -3.46 -10.74 7.50
N LYS A 87 -4.38 -10.94 6.54
CA LYS A 87 -5.58 -11.79 6.67
C LYS A 87 -5.27 -13.25 7.00
N HIS A 88 -4.00 -13.65 6.87
CA HIS A 88 -3.52 -15.00 7.19
C HIS A 88 -3.23 -15.19 8.69
N PHE A 89 -3.20 -14.11 9.48
CA PHE A 89 -3.10 -14.18 10.93
C PHE A 89 -4.50 -14.26 11.55
N ARG A 90 -4.66 -15.09 12.58
CA ARG A 90 -5.86 -15.03 13.42
C ARG A 90 -5.86 -13.69 14.15
N ALA A 91 -7.01 -13.01 14.15
CA ALA A 91 -7.24 -11.93 15.09
C ALA A 91 -7.15 -12.51 16.51
N ALA A 92 -6.45 -11.80 17.40
CA ALA A 92 -6.53 -12.06 18.83
C ALA A 92 -7.94 -11.72 19.33
#